data_AF-A0A7C9NI68-F1
#
_entry.id   AF-A0A7C9NI68-F1
#
_cell.length_a   1.000
_cell.length_b   1.000
_cell.length_c   1.000
_cell.angle_alpha   90.00
_cell.angle_beta   90.00
_cell.angle_gamma   90.00
#
_symmetry.space_group_name_H-M   'P 1'
#
loop_
_entity.id
_entity.type
_entity.pdbx_description
1 polymer ?
#
loop_
_entity_poly.entity_id
_entity_poly.type
_entity_poly.pdbx_seq_one_letter_code
_entity_poly.pdbx_strand_id
1 'polypeptide(L)'
;MSPKVQVDQYFAALERLKARGEPISNDAVALEAGRGRGSIKKSRPAHAELIAAIDNAMTEQQETRVAVNPVPGLKSDIEELKRRLDQSLDREVALLHELYDLRAKVNQLSEENRQLKIGRLVPVK
;
A
#
# COMPACT_ATOMS: atom_id res chain seq x y z
N MET A 1 -18.80 -0.76 44.44
CA MET A 1 -17.97 -1.87 43.90
C MET A 1 -16.64 -1.86 44.64
N SER A 2 -16.11 -3.03 45.00
CA SER A 2 -14.79 -3.14 45.62
C SER A 2 -13.70 -2.65 44.65
N PRO A 3 -12.64 -1.96 45.11
CA PRO A 3 -11.55 -1.46 44.26
C PRO A 3 -10.90 -2.52 43.37
N LYS A 4 -10.87 -3.79 43.82
CA LYS A 4 -10.31 -4.92 43.05
C LYS A 4 -11.12 -5.22 41.79
N VAL A 5 -12.45 -5.31 41.93
CA VAL A 5 -13.38 -5.57 40.80
C VAL A 5 -13.27 -4.50 39.72
N GLN A 6 -12.94 -3.27 40.10
CA GLN A 6 -12.72 -2.18 39.15
C GLN A 6 -11.44 -2.36 38.32
N VAL A 7 -10.36 -2.83 38.95
CA VAL A 7 -9.07 -3.06 38.27
C VAL A 7 -9.18 -4.25 37.31
N ASP A 8 -9.87 -5.31 37.71
CA ASP A 8 -10.11 -6.48 36.86
C ASP A 8 -10.89 -6.12 35.58
N GLN A 9 -11.86 -5.20 35.67
CA GLN A 9 -12.59 -4.68 34.51
C GLN A 9 -11.67 -3.94 33.52
N TYR A 10 -10.68 -3.20 34.01
CA TYR A 10 -9.71 -2.52 33.16
C TYR A 10 -8.72 -3.49 32.50
N PHE A 11 -8.28 -4.54 33.21
CA PHE A 11 -7.47 -5.59 32.59
C PHE A 11 -8.23 -6.34 31.49
N ALA A 12 -9.49 -6.69 31.73
CA ALA A 12 -10.34 -7.29 30.70
C ALA A 12 -10.54 -6.35 29.49
N ALA A 13 -10.62 -5.03 29.72
CA ALA A 13 -10.69 -4.04 28.65
C ALA A 13 -9.38 -3.91 27.86
N LEU A 14 -8.23 -3.97 28.54
CA LEU A 14 -6.92 -3.97 27.89
C LEU A 14 -6.76 -5.18 26.95
N GLU A 15 -7.16 -6.38 27.38
CA GLU A 15 -7.09 -7.58 26.55
C GLU A 15 -8.02 -7.50 25.33
N ARG A 16 -9.22 -6.91 25.48
CA ARG A 16 -10.11 -6.64 24.32
C ARG A 16 -9.46 -5.68 23.31
N LEU A 17 -8.80 -4.62 23.79
CA LEU A 17 -8.12 -3.66 22.91
C LEU A 17 -6.92 -4.29 22.19
N LYS A 18 -6.13 -5.12 22.89
CA LYS A 18 -5.04 -5.90 22.28
C LYS A 18 -5.57 -6.80 21.17
N ALA A 19 -6.65 -7.54 21.43
CA ALA A 19 -7.25 -8.45 20.45
C ALA A 19 -7.78 -7.72 19.20
N ARG A 20 -8.29 -6.48 19.34
CA ARG A 20 -8.78 -5.67 18.20
C ARG A 20 -7.68 -4.88 17.49
N GLY A 21 -6.47 -4.80 18.04
CA GLY A 21 -5.37 -4.01 17.47
C GLY A 21 -5.60 -2.49 17.50
N GLU A 22 -6.56 -2.03 18.29
CA GLU A 22 -6.90 -0.61 18.46
C GLU A 22 -5.83 0.14 19.26
N PRO A 23 -5.69 1.47 19.11
CA PRO A 23 -4.71 2.26 19.85
C PRO A 23 -4.85 2.07 21.37
N ILE A 24 -3.80 1.52 22.00
CA ILE A 24 -3.78 1.29 23.44
C ILE A 24 -3.36 2.58 24.16
N SER A 25 -4.19 3.05 25.09
CA SER A 25 -3.88 4.17 25.98
C SER A 25 -4.72 4.08 27.26
N ASN A 26 -4.31 4.79 28.32
CA ASN A 26 -5.07 4.85 29.57
C ASN A 26 -6.52 5.29 29.36
N ASP A 27 -6.76 6.26 28.47
CA ASP A 27 -8.11 6.74 28.16
C ASP A 27 -8.92 5.74 27.30
N ALA A 28 -8.25 5.03 26.38
CA ALA A 28 -8.88 3.97 25.59
C ALA A 28 -9.34 2.81 26.48
N VAL A 29 -8.49 2.36 27.40
CA VAL A 29 -8.81 1.29 28.36
C VAL A 29 -9.93 1.72 29.31
N ALA A 30 -9.93 2.97 29.76
CA ALA A 30 -11.00 3.51 30.60
C ALA A 30 -12.35 3.53 29.86
N LEU A 31 -12.36 3.96 28.60
CA LEU A 31 -13.57 4.02 27.77
C LEU A 31 -14.10 2.63 27.45
N GLU A 32 -13.22 1.68 27.12
CA GLU A 32 -13.56 0.27 26.84
C GLU A 32 -14.09 -0.47 28.08
N ALA A 33 -13.71 -0.03 29.28
CA ALA A 33 -14.28 -0.52 30.54
C ALA A 33 -15.60 0.20 30.93
N GLY A 34 -16.15 1.05 30.06
CA GLY A 34 -17.38 1.80 30.32
C GLY A 34 -17.22 2.94 31.32
N ARG A 35 -16.02 3.52 31.43
CA ARG A 35 -15.68 4.63 32.34
C ARG A 35 -15.30 5.88 31.56
N GLY A 36 -15.39 7.03 32.23
CA GLY A 36 -14.97 8.30 31.63
C GLY A 36 -13.46 8.35 31.40
N ARG A 37 -13.02 9.14 30.41
CA ARG A 37 -11.60 9.46 30.21
C ARG A 37 -10.99 10.04 31.51
N GLY A 38 -9.74 9.70 31.80
CA GLY A 38 -9.07 10.08 33.04
C GLY A 38 -9.50 9.31 34.31
N SER A 39 -10.30 8.25 34.18
CA SER A 39 -10.68 7.39 35.33
C SER A 39 -9.49 6.57 35.86
N ILE A 40 -8.49 6.29 35.03
CA ILE A 40 -7.24 5.63 35.42
C ILE A 40 -6.24 6.72 35.81
N LYS A 41 -5.98 6.87 37.12
CA LYS A 41 -5.06 7.88 37.67
C LYS A 41 -3.79 7.25 38.23
N LYS A 42 -2.63 7.83 37.87
CA LYS A 42 -1.29 7.42 38.35
C LYS A 42 -1.13 7.51 39.87
N SER A 43 -1.85 8.40 40.53
CA SER A 43 -1.78 8.58 41.99
C SER A 43 -2.40 7.44 42.80
N ARG A 44 -3.17 6.54 42.16
CA ARG A 44 -3.80 5.42 42.84
C ARG A 44 -2.87 4.20 42.82
N PRO A 45 -2.42 3.68 43.97
CA PRO A 45 -1.51 2.54 43.99
C PRO A 45 -2.12 1.28 43.37
N ALA A 46 -3.43 1.10 43.46
CA ALA A 46 -4.16 0.00 42.82
C ALA A 46 -4.13 0.03 41.27
N HIS A 47 -3.68 1.13 40.65
CA HIS A 47 -3.53 1.23 39.19
C HIS A 47 -2.07 1.11 38.73
N ALA A 48 -1.10 1.03 39.63
CA ALA A 48 0.31 0.99 39.27
C ALA A 48 0.63 -0.19 38.33
N GLU A 49 0.15 -1.38 38.67
CA GLU A 49 0.33 -2.60 37.86
C GLU A 49 -0.39 -2.52 36.52
N LEU A 50 -1.62 -2.00 36.51
CA LEU A 50 -2.41 -1.80 35.29
C LEU A 50 -1.72 -0.81 34.35
N ILE A 51 -1.20 0.31 34.86
CA ILE A 51 -0.54 1.33 34.05
C ILE A 51 0.74 0.76 33.43
N ALA A 52 1.53 0.00 34.19
CA ALA A 52 2.69 -0.71 33.65
C ALA A 52 2.30 -1.69 32.53
N ALA A 53 1.21 -2.44 32.70
CA ALA A 53 0.71 -3.35 31.67
C ALA A 53 0.22 -2.61 30.41
N ILE A 54 -0.41 -1.44 30.56
CA ILE A 54 -0.84 -0.58 29.46
C ILE A 54 0.37 -0.01 28.71
N ASP A 55 1.36 0.49 29.44
CA ASP A 55 2.58 1.06 28.85
C ASP A 55 3.37 -0.02 28.08
N ASN A 56 3.50 -1.23 28.62
CA ASN A 56 4.12 -2.36 27.92
C ASN A 56 3.37 -2.73 26.63
N ALA A 57 2.04 -2.85 26.70
CA ALA A 57 1.21 -3.17 25.54
C ALA A 57 1.26 -2.08 24.46
N MET A 58 1.37 -0.81 24.87
CA MET A 58 1.55 0.31 23.95
C MET A 58 2.89 0.23 23.23
N THR A 59 3.98 -0.09 23.94
CA THR A 59 5.32 -0.29 23.35
C THR A 59 5.31 -1.46 22.37
N GLU A 60 4.77 -2.62 22.75
CA GLU A 60 4.65 -3.80 21.88
C GLU A 60 3.86 -3.50 20.60
N GLN A 61 2.75 -2.74 20.71
CA GLN A 61 1.97 -2.32 19.56
C GLN A 61 2.74 -1.36 18.63
N GLN A 62 3.54 -0.45 19.20
CA GLN A 62 4.38 0.47 18.42
C GLN A 62 5.51 -0.28 17.70
N GLU A 63 6.20 -1.18 18.38
CA GLU A 63 7.26 -2.00 17.78
C GLU A 63 6.72 -2.86 16.62
N THR A 64 5.55 -3.46 16.81
CA THR A 64 4.86 -4.23 15.76
C THR A 64 4.50 -3.35 14.55
N ARG A 65 3.99 -2.13 14.77
CA ARG A 65 3.67 -1.20 13.68
C ARG A 65 4.90 -0.72 12.93
N VAL A 66 6.01 -0.48 13.63
CA VAL A 66 7.27 -0.03 13.01
C VAL A 66 7.88 -1.14 12.16
N ALA A 67 7.84 -2.39 12.62
CA ALA A 67 8.31 -3.57 11.88
C ALA A 67 7.54 -3.84 10.58
N VAL A 68 6.29 -3.36 10.47
CA VAL A 68 5.40 -3.60 9.33
C VAL A 68 5.33 -2.41 8.37
N ASN A 69 6.17 -1.36 8.50
CA ASN A 69 6.13 -0.21 7.59
C ASN A 69 6.44 -0.63 6.13
N PRO A 70 5.44 -0.83 5.25
CA PRO A 70 5.67 -1.33 3.90
C PRO A 70 6.00 -0.18 2.94
N VAL A 71 5.97 1.06 3.44
CA VAL A 71 6.07 2.29 2.66
C VAL A 71 7.34 2.35 1.81
N PRO A 72 8.53 1.95 2.29
CA PRO A 72 9.73 1.96 1.45
C PRO A 72 9.66 0.95 0.29
N GLY A 73 9.15 -0.27 0.54
CA GLY A 73 8.99 -1.30 -0.49
C GLY A 73 7.93 -0.91 -1.54
N LEU A 74 6.82 -0.34 -1.08
CA LEU A 74 5.78 0.16 -1.98
C LEU A 74 6.30 1.30 -2.87
N LYS A 75 7.21 2.15 -2.37
CA LYS A 75 7.84 3.21 -3.18
C LYS A 75 8.73 2.62 -4.28
N SER A 76 9.58 1.65 -3.95
CA SER A 76 10.42 0.99 -4.96
C SER A 76 9.58 0.27 -6.01
N ASP A 77 8.49 -0.39 -5.59
CA ASP A 77 7.58 -1.07 -6.52
C ASP A 77 6.91 -0.10 -7.48
N ILE A 78 6.47 1.07 -6.98
CA ILE A 78 5.90 2.14 -7.82
C ILE A 78 6.92 2.64 -8.85
N GLU A 79 8.16 2.89 -8.43
CA GLU A 79 9.22 3.34 -9.34
C GLU A 79 9.53 2.29 -10.41
N GLU A 80 9.59 1.01 -10.03
CA GLU A 80 9.81 -0.07 -10.97
C GLU A 80 8.66 -0.22 -11.97
N LEU A 81 7.41 -0.14 -11.50
CA LEU A 81 6.23 -0.20 -12.37
C LEU A 81 6.20 0.96 -13.36
N LYS A 82 6.52 2.19 -12.91
CA LYS A 82 6.64 3.36 -13.81
C LYS A 82 7.69 3.13 -14.89
N ARG A 83 8.89 2.68 -14.49
CA ARG A 83 9.96 2.39 -15.45
C ARG A 83 9.55 1.35 -16.48
N ARG A 84 8.86 0.28 -16.06
CA ARG A 84 8.38 -0.77 -16.97
C ARG A 84 7.30 -0.25 -17.92
N LEU A 85 6.41 0.61 -17.43
CA LEU A 85 5.37 1.25 -18.23
C LEU A 85 5.99 2.14 -19.31
N ASP A 86 6.92 3.02 -18.94
CA ASP A 86 7.60 3.92 -19.87
C ASP A 86 8.33 3.12 -20.96
N GLN A 87 9.07 2.07 -20.57
CA GLN A 87 9.74 1.18 -21.53
C GLN A 87 8.77 0.45 -22.47
N SER A 88 7.58 0.08 -22.00
CA SER A 88 6.56 -0.54 -22.86
C SER A 88 6.01 0.46 -23.85
N LEU A 89 5.70 1.67 -23.39
CA LEU A 89 5.16 2.74 -24.20
C LEU A 89 6.14 3.14 -25.32
N ASP A 90 7.43 3.31 -25.00
CA ASP A 90 8.47 3.63 -25.97
C ASP A 90 8.55 2.57 -27.09
N ARG A 91 8.45 1.29 -26.72
CA ARG A 91 8.46 0.18 -27.70
C ARG A 91 7.21 0.20 -28.57
N GLU A 92 6.03 0.43 -27.99
CA GLU A 92 4.78 0.50 -28.74
C GLU A 92 4.79 1.65 -29.75
N VAL A 93 5.28 2.83 -29.36
CA VAL A 93 5.42 3.98 -30.25
C VAL A 93 6.39 3.69 -31.40
N ALA A 94 7.55 3.09 -31.10
CA ALA A 94 8.51 2.70 -32.12
C ALA A 94 7.91 1.68 -33.12
N LEU A 95 7.21 0.66 -32.62
CA LEU A 95 6.54 -0.34 -33.45
C LEU A 95 5.43 0.27 -34.31
N LEU A 96 4.67 1.24 -33.79
CA LEU A 96 3.67 1.96 -34.58
C LEU A 96 4.33 2.72 -35.74
N HIS A 97 5.43 3.41 -35.50
CA HIS A 97 6.18 4.12 -36.54
C HIS A 97 6.67 3.15 -37.62
N GLU A 98 7.29 2.03 -37.22
CA GLU A 98 7.74 0.99 -38.15
C GLU A 98 6.58 0.44 -38.98
N LEU A 99 5.42 0.17 -38.36
CA LEU A 99 4.22 -0.31 -39.06
C LEU A 99 3.71 0.71 -40.08
N TYR A 100 3.73 2.00 -39.78
CA TYR A 100 3.36 3.05 -40.74
C TYR A 100 4.31 3.05 -41.94
N ASP A 101 5.61 3.01 -41.70
CA ASP A 101 6.62 2.98 -42.77
C ASP A 101 6.50 1.73 -43.63
N LEU A 102 6.29 0.56 -43.02
CA LEU A 102 6.09 -0.69 -43.73
C LEU A 102 4.82 -0.64 -44.59
N ARG A 103 3.71 -0.10 -44.08
CA ARG A 103 2.47 0.06 -44.85
C ARG A 103 2.67 0.99 -46.05
N ALA A 104 3.39 2.10 -45.86
CA ALA A 104 3.71 3.02 -46.95
C ALA A 104 4.53 2.32 -48.04
N LYS A 105 5.58 1.58 -47.65
CA LYS A 105 6.43 0.79 -48.58
C LYS A 105 5.62 -0.27 -49.32
N VAL A 106 4.77 -1.02 -48.63
CA VAL A 106 3.91 -2.05 -49.24
C VAL A 106 2.97 -1.41 -50.26
N ASN A 107 2.34 -0.30 -49.93
CA ASN A 107 1.46 0.41 -50.85
C ASN A 107 2.23 0.89 -52.09
N GLN A 108 3.40 1.50 -51.91
CA GLN A 108 4.25 1.95 -53.01
C GLN A 108 4.64 0.78 -53.92
N LEU A 109 5.19 -0.30 -53.36
CA LEU A 109 5.59 -1.49 -54.12
C LEU A 109 4.40 -2.15 -54.83
N SER A 110 3.22 -2.14 -54.21
CA SER A 110 2.00 -2.68 -54.83
C SER A 110 1.58 -1.87 -56.06
N GLU A 111 1.74 -0.54 -56.01
CA GLU A 111 1.41 0.36 -57.10
C GLU A 111 2.45 0.27 -58.23
N GLU A 112 3.74 0.22 -57.90
CA GLU A 112 4.81 -0.02 -58.87
C GLU A 112 4.61 -1.36 -59.59
N ASN A 113 4.30 -2.43 -58.86
CA ASN A 113 3.96 -3.73 -59.44
C ASN A 113 2.72 -3.67 -60.34
N ARG A 114 1.70 -2.91 -59.95
CA ARG A 114 0.51 -2.70 -60.78
C ARG A 114 0.88 -2.01 -62.08
N GLN A 115 1.71 -0.97 -62.03
CA GLN A 115 2.19 -0.21 -63.18
C GLN A 115 3.07 -1.04 -64.12
N LEU A 116 3.93 -1.92 -63.58
CA LEU A 116 4.71 -2.89 -64.36
C LEU A 116 3.79 -3.86 -65.10
N LYS A 117 2.75 -4.41 -64.43
CA LYS A 117 1.80 -5.36 -65.05
C LYS A 117 1.01 -4.77 -66.20
N ILE A 118 0.68 -3.48 -66.13
CA ILE A 118 -0.03 -2.76 -67.21
C ILE A 118 0.93 -2.15 -68.25
N GLY A 119 2.23 -2.45 -68.17
CA GLY A 119 3.24 -2.00 -69.13
C GLY A 119 3.58 -0.50 -69.08
N ARG A 120 3.21 0.21 -68.01
CA ARG A 120 3.50 1.64 -67.82
C ARG A 120 4.87 1.93 -67.22
N LEU A 121 5.50 0.92 -66.62
CA LEU A 121 6.88 0.95 -66.16
C LEU A 121 7.67 -0.18 -66.85
N VAL A 122 8.95 0.04 -67.10
CA VAL A 122 9.88 -0.96 -67.66
C VAL A 122 10.84 -1.39 -66.56
N PRO A 123 11.00 -2.69 -66.28
CA PRO A 123 11.95 -3.15 -65.27
C PRO A 123 13.38 -2.80 -65.72
N VAL A 124 14.13 -2.14 -64.84
CA VAL A 124 15.57 -1.91 -65.04
C VAL A 124 16.28 -3.26 -64.83
N LYS A 125 17.04 -3.71 -65.83
CA LYS A 125 17.82 -4.96 -65.80
C LYS A 125 19.01 -4.87 -64.85
#